data_AF-A0A527ZXF7-F1
#
_entry.id   AF-A0A527ZXF7-F1
#
_cell.length_a   1.000
_cell.length_b   1.000
_cell.length_c   1.000
_cell.angle_alpha   90.00
_cell.angle_beta   90.00
_cell.angle_gamma   90.00
#
_symmetry.space_group_name_H-M   'P 1'
#
loop_
_entity.id
_entity.type
_entity.pdbx_description
1 polymer ?
#
loop_
_entity_poly.entity_id
_entity_poly.type
_entity_poly.pdbx_seq_one_letter_code
_entity_poly.pdbx_strand_id
1 'polypeptide(L)'
;MAQLDEPRLDPAVALASLDATAPREPHRLFALKQGDCFAVADAYGDIRGAGDGFFRDDTRVLSEFRLTVGDRQTSLLGASLSQDNVLFTSNLTNLPMQSVRGRDIPQGAIHIERVRLLWQDRLFERITLSNYSQEQSTIRVSLHFAADFRDMFEVRGSTRPKRGMAHAAKTDATCVLLRYDGLDGLARMSAISFSQAPDQLSADRADFLIAVTRRSRKMLYVEVGPEMTETPNRDRFRAAAARARFGMRAKRRHGATVHSSGRVFNDWVERARADVALLTTELSTGPYPYAGIPWFSTAFGRDGVISALQMLWLNPGLARGVLAFLAQHQATETSPFSDSQPGKIMHETRKGEMAALRELPFGRYYGGVDTTPLYIHLACAYADRTGDMAFVDSLWPSLCAAAEWTEEASRPTGFVTYQRAAESGLANQGWKDSHDSVFHADGRTPRGPIALVEVQGYAFAAFRGLAALARRRGEIDRADHWESSAEAMRAAVERYFWLDDLGFYALAIDGAGEPCKVRTSNVGHLLYVGLPAPARAQMVADQLLSASFHSGWGLRTLADDAVFFNPMSYH
;
A
#
# COMPACT_ATOMS: atom_id res chain seq x y z
N MET A 1 4.13 27.64 -0.96
CA MET A 1 4.02 26.17 -1.01
C MET A 1 3.13 25.81 -2.17
N ALA A 2 3.44 24.75 -2.92
CA ALA A 2 2.62 24.35 -4.06
C ALA A 2 1.28 23.76 -3.57
N GLN A 3 0.19 24.07 -4.28
CA GLN A 3 -1.12 23.45 -4.08
C GLN A 3 -1.02 21.94 -4.39
N LEU A 4 -1.70 21.09 -3.60
CA LEU A 4 -1.77 19.66 -3.86
C LEU A 4 -2.71 19.42 -5.07
N ASP A 5 -2.16 18.98 -6.20
CA ASP A 5 -2.95 18.58 -7.37
C ASP A 5 -3.38 17.10 -7.21
N GLU A 6 -4.38 16.88 -6.34
CA GLU A 6 -4.90 15.53 -6.00
C GLU A 6 -5.29 14.70 -7.23
N PRO A 7 -5.94 15.24 -8.28
CA PRO A 7 -6.25 14.48 -9.49
C PRO A 7 -5.01 13.88 -10.16
N ARG A 8 -3.86 14.57 -10.11
CA ARG A 8 -2.60 14.05 -10.68
C ARG A 8 -1.94 12.99 -9.80
N LEU A 9 -2.25 12.96 -8.51
CA LEU A 9 -1.71 11.99 -7.57
C LEU A 9 -2.46 10.65 -7.58
N ASP A 10 -3.68 10.61 -8.12
CA ASP A 10 -4.42 9.37 -8.33
C ASP A 10 -3.59 8.44 -9.22
N PRO A 11 -3.19 7.23 -8.75
CA PRO A 11 -2.40 6.30 -9.54
C PRO A 11 -3.00 5.97 -10.92
N ALA A 12 -4.33 5.92 -11.04
CA ALA A 12 -5.00 5.61 -12.30
C ALA A 12 -4.79 6.74 -13.34
N VAL A 13 -4.81 8.00 -12.89
CA VAL A 13 -4.60 9.18 -13.72
C VAL A 13 -3.11 9.40 -13.99
N ALA A 14 -2.27 9.29 -12.96
CA ALA A 14 -0.83 9.44 -13.02
C ALA A 14 -0.20 8.51 -14.06
N LEU A 15 -0.52 7.21 -14.01
CA LEU A 15 0.02 6.21 -14.92
C LEU A 15 -0.45 6.41 -16.36
N ALA A 16 -1.71 6.81 -16.56
CA ALA A 16 -2.23 7.10 -17.90
C ALA A 16 -1.54 8.30 -18.55
N SER A 17 -1.13 9.30 -17.75
CA SER A 17 -0.45 10.51 -18.23
C SER A 17 1.01 10.28 -18.63
N LEU A 18 1.67 9.27 -18.05
CA LEU A 18 3.10 8.98 -18.29
C LEU A 18 3.35 8.21 -19.60
N ASP A 19 2.31 7.60 -20.19
CA ASP A 19 2.45 6.58 -21.24
C ASP A 19 1.69 6.92 -22.53
N ALA A 20 1.64 8.21 -22.92
CA ALA A 20 0.87 8.71 -24.07
C ALA A 20 1.23 8.11 -25.45
N THR A 21 2.30 7.30 -25.56
CA THR A 21 2.81 6.77 -26.83
C THR A 21 3.06 5.26 -26.86
N ALA A 22 2.86 4.54 -25.75
CA ALA A 22 3.02 3.09 -25.72
C ALA A 22 1.68 2.38 -26.01
N PRO A 23 1.64 1.37 -26.90
CA PRO A 23 0.47 0.49 -26.96
C PRO A 23 0.24 -0.11 -25.57
N ARG A 24 -1.03 -0.13 -25.11
CA ARG A 24 -1.49 -0.84 -23.91
C ARG A 24 -1.24 -2.33 -24.06
N GLU A 25 0.00 -2.77 -23.93
CA GLU A 25 0.27 -4.15 -23.55
C GLU A 25 -0.02 -4.25 -22.07
N PRO A 26 -1.00 -5.05 -21.62
CA PRO A 26 -1.20 -5.32 -20.21
C PRO A 26 -0.03 -6.19 -19.73
N HIS A 27 1.14 -5.58 -19.57
CA HIS A 27 2.25 -6.22 -18.87
C HIS A 27 1.79 -6.40 -17.42
N ARG A 28 1.42 -7.63 -17.10
CA ARG A 28 1.13 -8.03 -15.71
C ARG A 28 2.36 -7.67 -14.87
N LEU A 29 2.18 -6.72 -13.95
CA LEU A 29 3.22 -6.31 -13.00
C LEU A 29 3.30 -7.32 -11.86
N PHE A 30 4.52 -7.54 -11.39
CA PHE A 30 4.82 -8.41 -10.25
C PHE A 30 5.53 -7.62 -9.18
N ALA A 31 5.09 -7.78 -7.93
CA ALA A 31 5.60 -7.06 -6.78
C ALA A 31 6.29 -8.01 -5.79
N LEU A 32 7.43 -7.56 -5.25
CA LEU A 32 8.08 -8.12 -4.07
C LEU A 32 8.12 -7.04 -2.98
N LYS A 33 8.00 -7.43 -1.70
CA LYS A 33 8.14 -6.51 -0.55
C LYS A 33 8.86 -7.17 0.61
N GLN A 34 9.73 -6.41 1.27
CA GLN A 34 10.30 -6.74 2.56
C GLN A 34 10.59 -5.46 3.34
N GLY A 35 9.97 -5.32 4.51
CA GLY A 35 10.12 -4.11 5.33
C GLY A 35 9.61 -2.87 4.59
N ASP A 36 10.46 -1.84 4.55
CA ASP A 36 10.29 -0.57 3.84
C ASP A 36 10.69 -0.62 2.35
N CYS A 37 11.13 -1.79 1.88
CA CYS A 37 11.56 -2.01 0.51
C CYS A 37 10.51 -2.77 -0.30
N PHE A 38 10.31 -2.35 -1.55
CA PHE A 38 9.53 -3.13 -2.51
C PHE A 38 10.07 -2.96 -3.94
N ALA A 39 9.86 -3.96 -4.79
CA ALA A 39 10.27 -3.95 -6.18
C ALA A 39 9.09 -4.34 -7.07
N VAL A 40 8.86 -3.56 -8.12
CA VAL A 40 7.86 -3.84 -9.17
C VAL A 40 8.59 -4.01 -10.49
N ALA A 41 8.22 -5.05 -11.24
CA ALA A 41 8.74 -5.32 -12.58
C ALA A 41 7.65 -5.95 -13.46
N ASP A 42 7.85 -5.91 -14.78
CA ASP A 42 6.97 -6.57 -15.74
C ASP A 42 7.14 -8.11 -15.74
N ALA A 43 6.37 -8.80 -16.59
CA ALA A 43 6.44 -10.26 -16.72
C ALA A 43 7.80 -10.77 -17.25
N TYR A 44 8.58 -9.94 -17.94
CA TYR A 44 9.95 -10.26 -18.35
C TYR A 44 10.94 -10.14 -17.20
N GLY A 45 10.51 -9.55 -16.09
CA GLY A 45 11.35 -9.09 -15.01
C GLY A 45 12.06 -7.78 -15.35
N ASP A 46 11.65 -7.06 -16.37
CA ASP A 46 12.26 -5.77 -16.67
C ASP A 46 11.66 -4.66 -15.79
N ILE A 47 12.53 -3.73 -15.39
CA ILE A 47 12.15 -2.46 -14.79
C ILE A 47 12.39 -1.39 -15.86
N ARG A 48 11.37 -0.62 -16.22
CA ARG A 48 11.39 0.36 -17.31
C ARG A 48 11.24 1.82 -16.85
N GLY A 49 10.74 2.06 -15.65
CA GLY A 49 10.74 3.36 -15.00
C GLY A 49 9.49 4.22 -15.22
N ALA A 50 8.41 3.66 -15.80
CA ALA A 50 7.13 4.36 -15.97
C ALA A 50 6.41 4.52 -14.63
N GLY A 51 6.19 3.43 -13.91
CA GLY A 51 5.69 3.40 -12.53
C GLY A 51 6.27 2.26 -11.69
N ASP A 52 7.11 1.44 -12.31
CA ASP A 52 7.84 0.34 -11.76
C ASP A 52 9.25 0.78 -11.29
N GLY A 53 9.92 -0.09 -10.54
CA GLY A 53 11.17 0.25 -9.88
C GLY A 53 11.48 -0.60 -8.65
N PHE A 54 12.71 -0.49 -8.15
CA PHE A 54 13.05 -0.89 -6.79
C PHE A 54 13.03 0.35 -5.90
N PHE A 55 12.25 0.31 -4.82
CA PHE A 55 12.02 1.41 -3.91
C PHE A 55 12.49 1.06 -2.51
N ARG A 56 13.07 2.06 -1.83
CA ARG A 56 13.44 2.04 -0.42
C ARG A 56 13.07 3.38 0.20
N ASP A 57 12.32 3.37 1.29
CA ASP A 57 11.88 4.57 2.01
C ASP A 57 11.25 5.62 1.06
N ASP A 58 10.23 5.18 0.30
CA ASP A 58 9.55 5.98 -0.73
C ASP A 58 10.46 6.55 -1.85
N THR A 59 11.72 6.13 -1.96
CA THR A 59 12.63 6.59 -3.04
C THR A 59 12.93 5.47 -4.04
N ARG A 60 12.80 5.75 -5.35
CA ARG A 60 13.15 4.81 -6.43
C ARG A 60 14.68 4.70 -6.59
N VAL A 61 15.26 3.67 -5.98
CA VAL A 61 16.70 3.40 -6.02
C VAL A 61 17.14 2.58 -7.24
N LEU A 62 16.20 2.02 -8.00
CA LEU A 62 16.47 1.43 -9.32
C LEU A 62 15.29 1.76 -10.25
N SER A 63 15.51 2.64 -11.21
CA SER A 63 14.50 3.11 -12.17
C SER A 63 14.54 2.34 -13.49
N GLU A 64 15.65 1.70 -13.80
CA GLU A 64 15.78 0.79 -14.95
C GLU A 64 16.56 -0.45 -14.53
N PHE A 65 16.10 -1.62 -15.00
CA PHE A 65 16.84 -2.87 -14.88
C PHE A 65 16.33 -3.86 -15.95
N ARG A 66 16.98 -3.86 -17.11
CA ARG A 66 16.54 -4.61 -18.30
C ARG A 66 17.57 -5.63 -18.76
N LEU A 67 17.10 -6.80 -19.18
CA LEU A 67 17.94 -7.88 -19.70
C LEU A 67 17.80 -7.98 -21.22
N THR A 68 18.91 -7.92 -21.95
CA THR A 68 18.96 -8.28 -23.37
C THR A 68 19.95 -9.41 -23.62
N VAL A 69 19.68 -10.22 -24.66
CA VAL A 69 20.53 -11.33 -25.08
C VAL A 69 20.73 -11.24 -26.59
N GLY A 70 22.00 -11.18 -27.03
CA GLY A 70 22.34 -10.91 -28.43
C GLY A 70 21.78 -9.57 -28.92
N ASP A 71 21.79 -8.54 -28.05
CA ASP A 71 21.27 -7.18 -28.30
C ASP A 71 19.78 -7.09 -28.61
N ARG A 72 19.06 -8.17 -28.30
CA ARG A 72 17.64 -8.25 -28.51
C ARG A 72 16.92 -8.49 -27.19
N GLN A 73 15.67 -8.05 -27.18
CA GLN A 73 14.71 -8.43 -26.16
C GLN A 73 14.50 -9.95 -26.18
N THR A 74 14.07 -10.48 -25.04
CA THR A 74 13.76 -11.90 -24.89
C THR A 74 12.29 -12.18 -25.23
N SER A 75 11.96 -13.44 -25.49
CA SER A 75 10.59 -13.92 -25.63
C SER A 75 10.10 -14.51 -24.31
N LEU A 76 8.92 -14.10 -23.84
CA LEU A 76 8.32 -14.58 -22.60
C LEU A 76 7.75 -15.99 -22.76
N LEU A 77 8.10 -16.89 -21.85
CA LEU A 77 7.49 -18.22 -21.72
C LEU A 77 6.50 -18.28 -20.55
N GLY A 78 6.76 -17.53 -19.48
CA GLY A 78 5.84 -17.41 -18.35
C GLY A 78 6.47 -16.70 -17.16
N ALA A 79 5.63 -16.15 -16.30
CA ALA A 79 6.05 -15.42 -15.11
C ALA A 79 5.15 -15.75 -13.92
N SER A 80 5.72 -15.88 -12.73
CA SER A 80 4.98 -16.25 -11.52
C SER A 80 5.64 -15.76 -10.25
N LEU A 81 4.82 -15.44 -9.25
CA LEU A 81 5.23 -15.38 -7.85
C LEU A 81 5.08 -16.76 -7.22
N SER A 82 6.00 -17.12 -6.33
CA SER A 82 5.83 -18.30 -5.47
C SER A 82 4.61 -18.12 -4.56
N GLN A 83 4.03 -19.24 -4.10
CA GLN A 83 2.85 -19.21 -3.23
C GLN A 83 3.08 -18.44 -1.91
N ASP A 84 4.32 -18.33 -1.47
CA ASP A 84 4.72 -17.56 -0.29
C ASP A 84 5.08 -16.10 -0.61
N ASN A 85 4.91 -15.62 -1.84
CA ASN A 85 5.28 -14.27 -2.29
C ASN A 85 6.78 -13.91 -2.12
N VAL A 86 7.65 -14.89 -1.89
CA VAL A 86 9.09 -14.64 -1.64
C VAL A 86 9.90 -14.56 -2.93
N LEU A 87 9.58 -15.41 -3.92
CA LEU A 87 10.31 -15.48 -5.17
C LEU A 87 9.45 -15.00 -6.32
N PHE A 88 9.99 -14.11 -7.13
CA PHE A 88 9.48 -13.82 -8.46
C PHE A 88 10.34 -14.54 -9.49
N THR A 89 9.70 -15.28 -10.41
CA THR A 89 10.39 -16.01 -11.47
C THR A 89 9.83 -15.63 -12.84
N SER A 90 10.73 -15.30 -13.76
CA SER A 90 10.44 -15.12 -15.18
C SER A 90 11.21 -16.15 -15.99
N ASN A 91 10.49 -16.88 -16.84
CA ASN A 91 11.03 -17.84 -17.80
C ASN A 91 10.95 -17.24 -19.19
N LEU A 92 12.10 -17.18 -19.86
CA LEU A 92 12.31 -16.46 -21.10
C LEU A 92 13.10 -17.33 -22.08
N THR A 93 13.14 -16.93 -23.34
CA THR A 93 14.03 -17.50 -24.34
C THR A 93 14.57 -16.46 -25.32
N ASN A 94 15.66 -16.76 -26.01
CA ASN A 94 16.22 -15.87 -27.01
C ASN A 94 15.36 -15.81 -28.28
N LEU A 95 15.31 -14.63 -28.90
CA LEU A 95 14.93 -14.46 -30.31
C LEU A 95 16.07 -14.92 -31.23
N PRO A 96 15.85 -15.07 -32.56
CA PRO A 96 16.93 -15.33 -33.49
C PRO A 96 18.04 -14.29 -33.34
N MET A 97 19.27 -14.75 -33.15
CA MET A 97 20.43 -13.91 -32.88
C MET A 97 21.71 -14.55 -33.42
N GLN A 98 22.80 -13.80 -33.42
CA GLN A 98 24.12 -14.33 -33.75
C GLN A 98 24.98 -14.45 -32.49
N SER A 99 25.75 -15.52 -32.42
CA SER A 99 26.85 -15.64 -31.45
C SER A 99 27.92 -14.57 -31.72
N VAL A 100 28.78 -14.34 -30.73
CA VAL A 100 29.93 -13.41 -30.86
C VAL A 100 30.85 -13.77 -32.03
N ARG A 101 30.86 -15.04 -32.45
CA ARG A 101 31.65 -15.53 -33.60
C ARG A 101 30.87 -15.55 -34.93
N GLY A 102 29.71 -14.89 -35.01
CA GLY A 102 28.91 -14.77 -36.22
C GLY A 102 28.10 -16.01 -36.62
N ARG A 103 28.03 -17.04 -35.75
CA ARG A 103 27.14 -18.20 -35.99
C ARG A 103 25.72 -17.89 -35.59
N ASP A 104 24.75 -18.32 -36.39
CA ASP A 104 23.34 -18.17 -36.08
C ASP A 104 22.91 -19.06 -34.91
N ILE A 105 22.11 -18.47 -34.02
CA ILE A 105 21.45 -19.14 -32.90
C ILE A 105 19.94 -19.01 -33.14
N PRO A 106 19.22 -20.12 -33.34
CA PRO A 106 17.79 -20.06 -33.60
C PRO A 106 17.03 -19.59 -32.36
N GLN A 107 15.81 -19.10 -32.58
CA GLN A 107 14.87 -18.83 -31.50
C GLN A 107 14.65 -20.08 -30.64
N GLY A 108 14.48 -19.90 -29.33
CA GLY A 108 14.19 -21.04 -28.45
C GLY A 108 15.41 -21.85 -28.02
N ALA A 109 16.61 -21.55 -28.54
CA ALA A 109 17.81 -22.34 -28.28
C ALA A 109 18.35 -22.17 -26.84
N ILE A 110 18.23 -20.97 -26.30
CA ILE A 110 18.69 -20.58 -24.97
C ILE A 110 17.48 -20.29 -24.11
N HIS A 111 17.31 -21.08 -23.06
CA HIS A 111 16.36 -20.78 -21.99
C HIS A 111 17.02 -19.86 -20.96
N ILE A 112 16.26 -18.87 -20.50
CA ILE A 112 16.70 -17.86 -19.57
C ILE A 112 15.72 -17.86 -18.39
N GLU A 113 16.20 -18.18 -17.20
CA GLU A 113 15.42 -18.12 -15.96
C GLU A 113 15.96 -16.99 -15.08
N ARG A 114 15.11 -16.01 -14.78
CA ARG A 114 15.38 -14.95 -13.81
C ARG A 114 14.62 -15.26 -12.53
N VAL A 115 15.32 -15.36 -11.40
CA VAL A 115 14.70 -15.54 -10.07
C VAL A 115 15.11 -14.42 -9.15
N ARG A 116 14.14 -13.70 -8.58
CA ARG A 116 14.34 -12.57 -7.68
C ARG A 116 13.77 -12.79 -6.29
N LEU A 117 14.40 -12.14 -5.31
CA LEU A 117 13.83 -11.93 -3.98
C LEU A 117 14.31 -10.61 -3.36
N LEU A 118 13.59 -10.13 -2.35
CA LEU A 118 14.02 -9.03 -1.49
C LEU A 118 14.39 -9.55 -0.11
N TRP A 119 15.53 -9.11 0.42
CA TRP A 119 15.92 -9.39 1.79
C TRP A 119 16.90 -8.34 2.32
N GLN A 120 16.59 -7.70 3.45
CA GLN A 120 17.45 -6.70 4.11
C GLN A 120 17.87 -5.59 3.13
N ASP A 121 16.87 -4.87 2.61
CA ASP A 121 17.04 -3.70 1.73
C ASP A 121 17.81 -3.95 0.43
N ARG A 122 17.86 -5.22 0.02
CA ARG A 122 18.61 -5.68 -1.14
C ARG A 122 17.76 -6.57 -2.04
N LEU A 123 17.82 -6.28 -3.33
CA LEU A 123 17.30 -7.12 -4.39
C LEU A 123 18.37 -8.12 -4.81
N PHE A 124 18.05 -9.40 -4.71
CA PHE A 124 18.89 -10.48 -5.20
C PHE A 124 18.26 -11.04 -6.47
N GLU A 125 19.08 -11.23 -7.50
CA GLU A 125 18.67 -11.87 -8.73
C GLU A 125 19.66 -12.98 -9.13
N ARG A 126 19.10 -14.12 -9.53
CA ARG A 126 19.83 -15.17 -10.22
C ARG A 126 19.33 -15.26 -11.65
N ILE A 127 20.23 -15.07 -12.60
CA ILE A 127 19.99 -15.26 -14.03
C ILE A 127 20.66 -16.56 -14.44
N THR A 128 19.86 -17.49 -14.95
CA THR A 128 20.31 -18.78 -15.46
C THR A 128 20.18 -18.81 -16.96
N LEU A 129 21.24 -19.25 -17.64
CA LEU A 129 21.26 -19.47 -19.09
C LEU A 129 21.48 -20.96 -19.33
N SER A 130 20.52 -21.61 -20.00
CA SER A 130 20.58 -23.03 -20.35
C SER A 130 20.56 -23.19 -21.86
N ASN A 131 21.60 -23.80 -22.42
CA ASN A 131 21.69 -24.03 -23.87
C ASN A 131 21.14 -25.42 -24.22
N TYR A 132 19.99 -25.44 -24.90
CA TYR A 132 19.33 -26.66 -25.37
C TYR A 132 19.69 -27.02 -26.82
N SER A 133 20.46 -26.18 -27.51
CA SER A 133 20.98 -26.50 -28.84
C SER A 133 22.11 -27.54 -28.78
N GLN A 134 22.47 -28.07 -29.95
CA GLN A 134 23.61 -28.99 -30.09
C GLN A 134 24.96 -28.27 -30.18
N GLU A 135 24.94 -26.93 -30.32
CA GLU A 135 26.12 -26.12 -30.63
C GLU A 135 26.66 -25.43 -29.37
N GLN A 136 27.98 -25.26 -29.33
CA GLN A 136 28.61 -24.36 -28.36
C GLN A 136 28.59 -22.93 -28.89
N SER A 137 28.07 -22.00 -28.09
CA SER A 137 28.01 -20.59 -28.46
C SER A 137 28.49 -19.69 -27.32
N THR A 138 29.12 -18.58 -27.68
CA THR A 138 29.33 -17.45 -26.78
C THR A 138 28.29 -16.39 -27.13
N ILE A 139 27.48 -16.01 -26.15
CA ILE A 139 26.39 -15.04 -26.31
C ILE A 139 26.68 -13.79 -25.50
N ARG A 140 26.29 -12.63 -26.04
CA ARG A 140 26.29 -11.37 -25.30
C ARG A 140 25.04 -11.30 -24.42
N VAL A 141 25.23 -11.11 -23.13
CA VAL A 141 24.17 -10.82 -22.16
C VAL A 141 24.42 -9.43 -21.62
N SER A 142 23.45 -8.54 -21.78
CA SER A 142 23.57 -7.14 -21.36
C SER A 142 22.52 -6.84 -20.30
N LEU A 143 22.96 -6.22 -19.21
CA LEU A 143 22.10 -5.64 -18.18
C LEU A 143 22.18 -4.13 -18.29
N HIS A 144 21.04 -3.50 -18.58
CA HIS A 144 20.88 -2.05 -18.59
C HIS A 144 20.28 -1.62 -17.26
N PHE A 145 20.82 -0.55 -16.66
CA PHE A 145 20.37 -0.10 -15.36
C PHE A 145 20.50 1.42 -15.19
N ALA A 146 19.60 1.97 -14.38
CA ALA A 146 19.61 3.37 -14.00
C ALA A 146 18.98 3.54 -12.62
N ALA A 147 19.36 4.61 -11.93
CA ALA A 147 18.72 5.05 -10.69
C ALA A 147 18.47 6.55 -10.79
N ASP A 148 17.20 6.93 -10.82
CA ASP A 148 16.82 8.34 -10.86
C ASP A 148 16.64 8.97 -9.48
N PHE A 149 16.50 8.15 -8.42
CA PHE A 149 16.27 8.57 -7.04
C PHE A 149 15.05 9.48 -6.89
N ARG A 150 14.01 9.25 -7.69
CA ARG A 150 12.74 9.99 -7.57
C ARG A 150 11.99 9.57 -6.32
N ASP A 151 11.40 10.54 -5.64
CA ASP A 151 10.44 10.31 -4.58
C ASP A 151 9.15 9.67 -5.14
N MET A 152 8.46 8.86 -4.33
CA MET A 152 7.22 8.19 -4.69
C MET A 152 6.18 9.16 -5.26
N PHE A 153 6.09 10.38 -4.72
CA PHE A 153 5.17 11.38 -5.24
C PHE A 153 5.60 11.94 -6.60
N GLU A 154 6.91 12.06 -6.88
CA GLU A 154 7.41 12.39 -8.23
C GLU A 154 7.09 11.28 -9.23
N VAL A 155 7.19 10.01 -8.83
CA VAL A 155 6.79 8.86 -9.67
C VAL A 155 5.29 8.87 -9.95
N ARG A 156 4.48 9.34 -9.00
CA ARG A 156 3.03 9.55 -9.14
C ARG A 156 2.67 10.84 -9.89
N GLY A 157 3.62 11.53 -10.50
CA GLY A 157 3.33 12.69 -11.36
C GLY A 157 3.44 14.06 -10.69
N SER A 158 3.78 14.14 -9.39
CA SER A 158 4.11 15.43 -8.77
C SER A 158 5.35 16.03 -9.44
N THR A 159 5.29 17.33 -9.73
CA THR A 159 6.44 18.07 -10.24
C THR A 159 7.18 18.72 -9.08
N ARG A 160 8.48 18.46 -8.97
CA ARG A 160 9.32 19.00 -7.90
C ARG A 160 10.22 20.12 -8.43
N PRO A 161 10.27 21.30 -7.77
CA PRO A 161 10.98 22.46 -8.30
C PRO A 161 12.50 22.34 -8.22
N LYS A 162 13.01 21.57 -7.26
CA LYS A 162 14.44 21.35 -7.05
C LYS A 162 14.68 19.90 -6.68
N ARG A 163 15.83 19.38 -7.11
CA ARG A 163 16.35 18.06 -6.72
C ARG A 163 17.74 18.24 -6.14
N GLY A 164 18.16 17.25 -5.37
CA GLY A 164 19.53 17.13 -4.87
C GLY A 164 20.54 16.87 -6.00
N MET A 165 21.74 16.45 -5.61
CA MET A 165 22.86 16.28 -6.54
C MET A 165 23.07 14.82 -6.90
N ALA A 166 22.85 14.47 -8.16
CA ALA A 166 23.27 13.19 -8.71
C ALA A 166 24.79 13.22 -8.98
N HIS A 167 25.48 12.17 -8.54
CA HIS A 167 26.92 12.01 -8.76
C HIS A 167 27.19 11.14 -9.98
N ALA A 168 28.36 11.34 -10.60
CA ALA A 168 28.85 10.40 -11.62
C ALA A 168 28.96 9.00 -11.02
N ALA A 169 28.54 7.99 -11.80
CA ALA A 169 28.62 6.60 -11.40
C ALA A 169 30.07 6.21 -11.10
N LYS A 170 30.27 5.49 -9.99
CA LYS A 170 31.57 4.90 -9.67
C LYS A 170 31.55 3.43 -10.05
N THR A 171 32.44 3.04 -10.95
CA THR A 171 32.60 1.66 -11.40
C THR A 171 33.83 1.03 -10.76
N ASP A 172 33.69 -0.20 -10.31
CA ASP A 172 34.79 -1.11 -9.95
C ASP A 172 34.76 -2.33 -10.90
N ALA A 173 35.61 -3.34 -10.72
CA ALA A 173 35.71 -4.50 -11.59
C ALA A 173 34.40 -5.31 -11.71
N THR A 174 33.57 -5.33 -10.66
CA THR A 174 32.33 -6.13 -10.59
C THR A 174 31.14 -5.34 -10.06
N CYS A 175 31.25 -4.02 -9.92
CA CYS A 175 30.24 -3.21 -9.26
C CYS A 175 30.06 -1.84 -9.90
N VAL A 176 28.83 -1.34 -9.89
CA VAL A 176 28.51 0.07 -10.18
C VAL A 176 27.77 0.68 -9.00
N LEU A 177 28.24 1.83 -8.53
CA LEU A 177 27.59 2.63 -7.50
C LEU A 177 27.01 3.89 -8.11
N LEU A 178 25.69 3.99 -8.07
CA LEU A 178 24.93 5.20 -8.36
C LEU A 178 24.63 5.91 -7.03
N ARG A 179 24.88 7.22 -6.97
CA ARG A 179 24.71 8.01 -5.75
C ARG A 179 23.98 9.31 -6.03
N TYR A 180 23.10 9.68 -5.11
CA TYR A 180 22.38 10.94 -5.07
C TYR A 180 22.42 11.50 -3.65
N ASP A 181 22.85 12.75 -3.50
CA ASP A 181 22.75 13.47 -2.23
C ASP A 181 21.46 14.30 -2.25
N GLY A 182 20.50 13.93 -1.40
CA GLY A 182 19.21 14.62 -1.29
C GLY A 182 19.35 16.00 -0.65
N LEU A 183 18.34 16.84 -0.87
CA LEU A 183 18.27 18.17 -0.25
C LEU A 183 18.07 18.08 1.28
N ASP A 184 17.65 16.92 1.77
CA ASP A 184 17.57 16.57 3.20
C ASP A 184 18.93 16.23 3.82
N GLY A 185 20.01 16.30 3.05
CA GLY A 185 21.37 15.97 3.49
C GLY A 185 21.66 14.48 3.56
N LEU A 186 20.74 13.60 3.13
CA LEU A 186 20.93 12.16 3.13
C LEU A 186 21.47 11.67 1.79
N ALA A 187 22.53 10.86 1.86
CA ALA A 187 23.06 10.16 0.70
C ALA A 187 22.22 8.91 0.40
N ARG A 188 21.68 8.83 -0.80
CA ARG A 188 20.94 7.69 -1.33
C ARG A 188 21.79 6.99 -2.37
N MET A 189 21.85 5.67 -2.26
CA MET A 189 22.77 4.85 -3.05
C MET A 189 22.06 3.62 -3.62
N SER A 190 22.51 3.25 -4.81
CA SER A 190 22.17 2.02 -5.51
C SER A 190 23.46 1.36 -6.00
N ALA A 191 23.92 0.38 -5.25
CA ALA A 191 25.09 -0.43 -5.57
C ALA A 191 24.64 -1.70 -6.27
N ILE A 192 25.06 -1.88 -7.52
CA ILE A 192 24.75 -3.03 -8.38
C ILE A 192 26.02 -3.87 -8.48
N SER A 193 26.01 -5.05 -7.88
CA SER A 193 27.15 -5.98 -7.85
C SER A 193 26.88 -7.21 -8.69
N PHE A 194 27.92 -7.72 -9.36
CA PHE A 194 27.86 -8.89 -10.24
C PHE A 194 28.77 -10.02 -9.75
N SER A 195 28.34 -11.27 -9.91
CA SER A 195 29.14 -12.45 -9.49
C SER A 195 30.36 -12.73 -10.37
N GLN A 196 30.45 -12.08 -11.53
CA GLN A 196 31.59 -12.15 -12.44
C GLN A 196 31.88 -10.75 -12.95
N ALA A 197 33.13 -10.47 -13.30
CA ALA A 197 33.49 -9.22 -13.96
C ALA A 197 32.80 -9.15 -15.33
N PRO A 198 32.06 -8.07 -15.64
CA PRO A 198 31.60 -7.81 -16.99
C PRO A 198 32.78 -7.64 -17.95
N ASP A 199 32.64 -8.11 -19.18
CA ASP A 199 33.62 -7.87 -20.25
C ASP A 199 33.68 -6.39 -20.62
N GLN A 200 32.53 -5.70 -20.51
CA GLN A 200 32.45 -4.25 -20.59
C GLN A 200 31.50 -3.73 -19.52
N LEU A 201 31.96 -2.75 -18.74
CA LEU A 201 31.16 -2.08 -17.71
C LEU A 201 31.18 -0.57 -17.93
N SER A 202 30.01 0.03 -18.02
CA SER A 202 29.78 1.47 -18.04
C SER A 202 28.91 1.90 -16.86
N ALA A 203 28.60 3.19 -16.79
CA ALA A 203 27.74 3.78 -15.76
C ALA A 203 26.30 3.23 -15.76
N ASP A 204 25.84 2.68 -16.88
CA ASP A 204 24.44 2.34 -17.17
C ASP A 204 24.26 0.94 -17.78
N ARG A 205 25.36 0.21 -18.00
CA ARG A 205 25.34 -1.08 -18.71
C ARG A 205 26.48 -1.99 -18.28
N ALA A 206 26.16 -3.27 -18.12
CA ALA A 206 27.12 -4.36 -17.94
C ALA A 206 26.93 -5.41 -19.02
N ASP A 207 27.97 -5.68 -19.80
CA ASP A 207 28.00 -6.69 -20.86
C ASP A 207 28.84 -7.90 -20.45
N PHE A 208 28.28 -9.08 -20.68
CA PHE A 208 28.93 -10.36 -20.41
C PHE A 208 28.95 -11.22 -21.67
N LEU A 209 30.12 -11.75 -22.01
CA LEU A 209 30.34 -12.73 -23.07
C LEU A 209 30.32 -14.12 -22.45
N ILE A 210 29.13 -14.71 -22.40
CA ILE A 210 28.93 -15.97 -21.68
C ILE A 210 29.04 -17.15 -22.64
N ALA A 211 30.05 -17.98 -22.42
CA ALA A 211 30.18 -19.28 -23.10
C ALA A 211 29.16 -20.28 -22.54
N VAL A 212 28.14 -20.59 -23.34
CA VAL A 212 27.13 -21.61 -23.05
C VAL A 212 27.40 -22.84 -23.93
N THR A 213 28.13 -23.81 -23.38
CA THR A 213 28.41 -25.07 -24.08
C THR A 213 27.16 -25.93 -24.21
N ARG A 214 27.19 -26.90 -25.13
CA ARG A 214 26.08 -27.83 -25.39
C ARG A 214 25.55 -28.42 -24.08
N ARG A 215 24.23 -28.30 -23.84
CA ARG A 215 23.53 -28.82 -22.66
C ARG A 215 24.11 -28.33 -21.31
N SER A 216 24.79 -27.19 -21.32
CA SER A 216 25.31 -26.58 -20.09
C SER A 216 24.36 -25.52 -19.53
N ARG A 217 24.57 -25.24 -18.25
CA ARG A 217 23.92 -24.16 -17.52
C ARG A 217 24.99 -23.20 -17.00
N LYS A 218 24.81 -21.91 -17.24
CA LYS A 218 25.60 -20.84 -16.63
C LYS A 218 24.70 -19.98 -15.74
N MET A 219 25.25 -19.48 -14.64
CA MET A 219 24.52 -18.66 -13.68
C MET A 219 25.28 -17.36 -13.44
N LEU A 220 24.56 -16.25 -13.50
CA LEU A 220 25.00 -14.92 -13.09
C LEU A 220 24.16 -14.53 -11.86
N TYR A 221 24.82 -14.08 -10.79
CA TYR A 221 24.14 -13.52 -9.62
C TYR A 221 24.35 -12.01 -9.61
N VAL A 222 23.27 -11.29 -9.34
CA VAL A 222 23.24 -9.83 -9.27
C VAL A 222 22.63 -9.43 -7.93
N GLU A 223 23.23 -8.46 -7.26
CA GLU A 223 22.70 -7.88 -6.03
C GLU A 223 22.58 -6.36 -6.19
N VAL A 224 21.43 -5.77 -5.83
CA VAL A 224 21.21 -4.31 -5.83
C VAL A 224 20.80 -3.85 -4.43
N GLY A 225 21.56 -2.94 -3.82
CA GLY A 225 21.29 -2.49 -2.44
C GLY A 225 21.94 -1.14 -2.08
N PRO A 226 21.86 -0.71 -0.80
CA PRO A 226 22.36 0.60 -0.35
C PRO A 226 23.89 0.74 -0.43
N GLU A 227 24.61 -0.37 -0.36
CA GLU A 227 26.06 -0.38 -0.26
C GLU A 227 26.66 -1.46 -1.13
N MET A 228 27.92 -1.24 -1.51
CA MET A 228 28.75 -2.26 -2.13
C MET A 228 28.96 -3.42 -1.16
N THR A 229 28.97 -4.64 -1.68
CA THR A 229 29.12 -5.85 -0.87
C THR A 229 30.22 -6.73 -1.43
N GLU A 230 30.53 -7.79 -0.68
CA GLU A 230 31.20 -8.96 -1.23
C GLU A 230 30.56 -9.42 -2.54
N THR A 231 31.38 -10.06 -3.38
CA THR A 231 30.97 -10.60 -4.68
C THR A 231 29.76 -11.51 -4.54
N PRO A 232 28.65 -11.21 -5.25
CA PRO A 232 27.48 -12.06 -5.28
C PRO A 232 27.82 -13.49 -5.68
N ASN A 233 27.16 -14.46 -5.06
CA ASN A 233 27.38 -15.86 -5.38
C ASN A 233 26.18 -16.73 -5.00
N ARG A 234 26.30 -18.02 -5.32
CA ARG A 234 25.26 -19.02 -5.07
C ARG A 234 24.87 -19.13 -3.60
N ASP A 235 25.82 -19.06 -2.69
CA ASP A 235 25.59 -19.28 -1.27
C ASP A 235 24.91 -18.09 -0.63
N ARG A 236 25.30 -16.87 -1.01
CA ARG A 236 24.60 -15.63 -0.63
C ARG A 236 23.15 -15.63 -1.08
N PHE A 237 22.90 -15.94 -2.36
CA PHE A 237 21.53 -16.04 -2.89
C PHE A 237 20.70 -17.10 -2.15
N ARG A 238 21.29 -18.28 -1.88
CA ARG A 238 20.61 -19.36 -1.13
C ARG A 238 20.32 -18.96 0.31
N ALA A 239 21.26 -18.33 1.00
CA ALA A 239 21.09 -17.86 2.35
C ALA A 239 19.98 -16.79 2.43
N ALA A 240 20.01 -15.80 1.53
CA ALA A 240 18.97 -14.77 1.43
C ALA A 240 17.59 -15.38 1.15
N ALA A 241 17.49 -16.30 0.17
CA ALA A 241 16.24 -17.01 -0.13
C ALA A 241 15.73 -17.85 1.05
N ALA A 242 16.61 -18.53 1.78
CA ALA A 242 16.23 -19.33 2.96
C ALA A 242 15.72 -18.43 4.10
N ARG A 243 16.41 -17.31 4.36
CA ARG A 243 16.03 -16.33 5.38
C ARG A 243 14.73 -15.62 5.04
N ALA A 244 14.55 -15.19 3.79
CA ALA A 244 13.30 -14.60 3.29
C ALA A 244 12.11 -15.53 3.47
N ARG A 245 12.27 -16.81 3.11
CA ARG A 245 11.24 -17.83 3.36
C ARG A 245 10.99 -18.10 4.83
N PHE A 246 12.03 -18.09 5.66
CA PHE A 246 11.86 -18.26 7.10
C PHE A 246 11.07 -17.09 7.70
N GLY A 247 11.41 -15.85 7.37
CA GLY A 247 10.69 -14.65 7.79
C GLY A 247 9.22 -14.68 7.34
N MET A 248 8.97 -15.03 6.07
CA MET A 248 7.60 -15.15 5.56
C MET A 248 6.81 -16.26 6.26
N ARG A 249 7.42 -17.42 6.52
CA ARG A 249 6.77 -18.49 7.28
C ARG A 249 6.46 -18.07 8.72
N ALA A 250 7.35 -17.32 9.36
CA ALA A 250 7.11 -16.80 10.71
C ALA A 250 5.89 -15.87 10.71
N LYS A 251 5.83 -14.90 9.79
CA LYS A 251 4.67 -14.01 9.62
C LYS A 251 3.39 -14.79 9.37
N ARG A 252 3.41 -15.72 8.41
CA ARG A 252 2.26 -16.57 8.10
C ARG A 252 1.81 -17.38 9.31
N ARG A 253 2.71 -17.93 10.12
CA ARG A 253 2.34 -18.77 11.29
C ARG A 253 1.66 -18.01 12.43
N HIS A 254 1.61 -16.68 12.40
CA HIS A 254 0.84 -15.94 13.40
C HIS A 254 -0.66 -16.16 13.23
N GLY A 255 -1.35 -16.31 14.35
CA GLY A 255 -2.79 -16.51 14.40
C GLY A 255 -3.28 -17.91 14.01
N ALA A 256 -4.60 -18.06 14.00
CA ALA A 256 -5.30 -19.27 13.60
C ALA A 256 -5.19 -19.52 12.09
N THR A 257 -5.34 -20.79 11.71
CA THR A 257 -5.43 -21.22 10.29
C THR A 257 -6.82 -21.80 10.05
N VAL A 258 -7.40 -21.49 8.88
CA VAL A 258 -8.74 -21.96 8.49
C VAL A 258 -8.57 -23.03 7.43
N HIS A 259 -9.36 -24.10 7.53
CA HIS A 259 -9.41 -25.16 6.54
C HIS A 259 -10.86 -25.59 6.31
N SER A 260 -11.22 -25.84 5.05
CA SER A 260 -12.52 -26.34 4.63
C SER A 260 -12.37 -27.59 3.76
N SER A 261 -13.47 -28.28 3.45
CA SER A 261 -13.47 -29.36 2.44
C SER A 261 -13.36 -28.84 1.00
N GLY A 262 -13.55 -27.54 0.77
CA GLY A 262 -13.49 -26.92 -0.55
C GLY A 262 -12.07 -26.51 -0.92
N ARG A 263 -11.47 -27.19 -1.90
CA ARG A 263 -10.10 -26.91 -2.37
C ARG A 263 -9.92 -25.46 -2.82
N VAL A 264 -10.84 -24.94 -3.63
CA VAL A 264 -10.74 -23.58 -4.19
C VAL A 264 -10.81 -22.52 -3.07
N PHE A 265 -11.66 -22.75 -2.06
CA PHE A 265 -11.75 -21.86 -0.90
C PHE A 265 -10.44 -21.87 -0.09
N ASN A 266 -9.85 -23.05 0.13
CA ASN A 266 -8.57 -23.15 0.84
C ASN A 266 -7.44 -22.45 0.07
N ASP A 267 -7.39 -22.60 -1.26
CA ASP A 267 -6.41 -21.90 -2.11
C ASP A 267 -6.58 -20.37 -2.02
N TRP A 268 -7.83 -19.88 -1.98
CA TRP A 268 -8.12 -18.45 -1.80
C TRP A 268 -7.70 -17.93 -0.43
N VAL A 269 -8.04 -18.64 0.65
CA VAL A 269 -7.68 -18.26 2.02
C VAL A 269 -6.16 -18.29 2.23
N GLU A 270 -5.47 -19.30 1.73
CA GLU A 270 -4.00 -19.36 1.81
C GLU A 270 -3.34 -18.23 1.02
N ARG A 271 -3.90 -17.86 -0.13
CA ARG A 271 -3.42 -16.70 -0.89
C ARG A 271 -3.63 -15.40 -0.11
N ALA A 272 -4.83 -15.17 0.42
CA ALA A 272 -5.14 -13.97 1.22
C ALA A 272 -4.20 -13.86 2.44
N ARG A 273 -3.93 -14.98 3.12
CA ARG A 273 -2.98 -15.01 4.25
C ARG A 273 -1.54 -14.68 3.83
N ALA A 274 -1.10 -15.19 2.68
CA ALA A 274 0.22 -14.86 2.14
C ALA A 274 0.34 -13.39 1.72
N ASP A 275 -0.74 -12.79 1.23
CA ASP A 275 -0.80 -11.38 0.83
C ASP A 275 -0.79 -10.45 2.06
N VAL A 276 -1.56 -10.75 3.11
CA VAL A 276 -1.46 -10.03 4.40
C VAL A 276 -0.06 -10.16 4.98
N ALA A 277 0.53 -11.36 5.00
CA ALA A 277 1.89 -11.55 5.50
C ALA A 277 2.97 -10.79 4.70
N LEU A 278 2.78 -10.64 3.39
CA LEU A 278 3.65 -9.82 2.53
C LEU A 278 3.57 -8.33 2.91
N LEU A 279 2.35 -7.83 3.12
CA LEU A 279 2.10 -6.43 3.45
C LEU A 279 2.52 -6.06 4.88
N THR A 280 2.51 -7.01 5.80
CA THR A 280 2.94 -6.80 7.20
C THR A 280 4.44 -6.53 7.31
N THR A 281 4.79 -5.38 7.91
CA THR A 281 6.14 -5.02 8.34
C THR A 281 6.27 -5.25 9.86
N GLU A 282 7.39 -5.80 10.31
CA GLU A 282 7.69 -5.91 11.75
C GLU A 282 8.27 -4.57 12.21
N LEU A 283 7.53 -3.85 13.06
CA LEU A 283 7.97 -2.61 13.69
C LEU A 283 8.32 -2.87 15.16
N SER A 284 8.97 -1.90 15.82
CA SER A 284 9.26 -1.97 17.26
C SER A 284 8.00 -2.08 18.11
N THR A 285 6.87 -1.57 17.63
CA THR A 285 5.54 -1.66 18.26
C THR A 285 4.83 -2.99 17.98
N GLY A 286 5.38 -3.83 17.10
CA GLY A 286 4.79 -5.09 16.65
C GLY A 286 4.49 -5.11 15.15
N PRO A 287 3.81 -6.16 14.66
CA PRO A 287 3.47 -6.30 13.24
C PRO A 287 2.46 -5.21 12.82
N TYR A 288 2.73 -4.55 11.70
CA TYR A 288 1.88 -3.52 11.13
C TYR A 288 1.64 -3.77 9.62
N PRO A 289 0.40 -3.86 9.14
CA PRO A 289 0.12 -4.05 7.72
C PRO A 289 0.28 -2.71 6.97
N TYR A 290 1.10 -2.67 5.93
CA TYR A 290 1.17 -1.52 5.03
C TYR A 290 0.00 -1.57 4.03
N ALA A 291 -0.50 -0.39 3.63
CA ALA A 291 -1.77 -0.29 2.90
C ALA A 291 -1.75 -0.99 1.53
N GLY A 292 -0.65 -0.87 0.78
CA GLY A 292 -0.55 -1.61 -0.50
C GLY A 292 0.67 -1.27 -1.33
N ILE A 293 1.02 -2.15 -2.27
CA ILE A 293 2.15 -1.94 -3.19
C ILE A 293 1.56 -1.63 -4.58
N PRO A 294 2.15 -0.71 -5.36
CA PRO A 294 3.36 0.06 -5.07
C PRO A 294 3.16 1.38 -4.32
N TRP A 295 1.99 2.01 -4.47
CA TRP A 295 1.84 3.43 -4.15
C TRP A 295 1.68 3.75 -2.65
N PHE A 296 1.25 2.77 -1.87
CA PHE A 296 0.84 2.93 -0.47
C PHE A 296 1.66 2.02 0.46
N SER A 297 2.91 1.73 0.11
CA SER A 297 3.77 0.80 0.85
C SER A 297 4.37 1.47 2.09
N THR A 298 3.50 1.99 2.95
CA THR A 298 3.80 2.59 4.25
C THR A 298 2.64 2.35 5.22
N ALA A 299 2.78 2.83 6.45
CA ALA A 299 1.73 2.77 7.45
C ALA A 299 0.64 3.84 7.19
N PHE A 300 -0.59 3.35 7.06
CA PHE A 300 -1.83 4.14 7.02
C PHE A 300 -2.71 3.76 8.20
N GLY A 301 -3.17 4.74 8.97
CA GLY A 301 -3.92 4.51 10.20
C GLY A 301 -5.22 3.75 9.96
N ARG A 302 -6.07 4.26 9.06
CA ARG A 302 -7.34 3.62 8.71
C ARG A 302 -7.17 2.22 8.15
N ASP A 303 -6.30 2.06 7.15
CA ASP A 303 -6.02 0.78 6.49
C ASP A 303 -5.48 -0.24 7.49
N GLY A 304 -4.58 0.21 8.39
CA GLY A 304 -4.09 -0.56 9.52
C GLY A 304 -5.21 -1.03 10.43
N VAL A 305 -6.12 -0.11 10.81
CA VAL A 305 -7.25 -0.40 11.69
C VAL A 305 -8.24 -1.39 11.06
N ILE A 306 -8.68 -1.14 9.82
CA ILE A 306 -9.65 -2.02 9.15
C ILE A 306 -9.04 -3.41 8.88
N SER A 307 -7.78 -3.48 8.44
CA SER A 307 -7.07 -4.76 8.27
C SER A 307 -6.98 -5.52 9.60
N ALA A 308 -6.69 -4.81 10.70
CA ALA A 308 -6.66 -5.40 12.03
C ALA A 308 -8.04 -5.90 12.49
N LEU A 309 -9.12 -5.14 12.27
CA LEU A 309 -10.49 -5.56 12.57
C LEU A 309 -10.88 -6.82 11.80
N GLN A 310 -10.60 -6.87 10.49
CA GLN A 310 -10.89 -8.03 9.64
C GLN A 310 -10.09 -9.28 10.06
N MET A 311 -8.84 -9.08 10.49
CA MET A 311 -7.96 -10.16 10.94
C MET A 311 -8.13 -10.52 12.42
N LEU A 312 -8.90 -9.74 13.20
CA LEU A 312 -8.93 -9.83 14.66
C LEU A 312 -9.30 -11.22 15.18
N TRP A 313 -10.22 -11.89 14.51
CA TRP A 313 -10.65 -13.24 14.88
C TRP A 313 -9.57 -14.31 14.63
N LEU A 314 -8.68 -14.09 13.65
CA LEU A 314 -7.59 -14.99 13.28
C LEU A 314 -6.29 -14.66 14.00
N ASN A 315 -5.86 -13.40 13.94
CA ASN A 315 -4.56 -12.93 14.41
C ASN A 315 -4.71 -11.60 15.17
N PRO A 316 -5.11 -11.64 16.45
CA PRO A 316 -5.21 -10.43 17.27
C PRO A 316 -3.86 -9.75 17.52
N GLY A 317 -2.74 -10.43 17.27
CA GLY A 317 -1.40 -9.82 17.35
C GLY A 317 -1.22 -8.65 16.36
N LEU A 318 -1.91 -8.69 15.20
CA LEU A 318 -1.89 -7.60 14.24
C LEU A 318 -2.57 -6.35 14.81
N ALA A 319 -3.72 -6.51 15.45
CA ALA A 319 -4.43 -5.42 16.12
C ALA A 319 -3.59 -4.80 17.24
N ARG A 320 -2.91 -5.62 18.05
CA ARG A 320 -2.01 -5.13 19.09
C ARG A 320 -0.89 -4.24 18.52
N GLY A 321 -0.26 -4.67 17.43
CA GLY A 321 0.80 -3.91 16.75
C GLY A 321 0.31 -2.59 16.15
N VAL A 322 -0.87 -2.62 15.51
CA VAL A 322 -1.51 -1.41 14.95
C VAL A 322 -1.86 -0.42 16.06
N LEU A 323 -2.52 -0.87 17.13
CA LEU A 323 -2.89 -0.02 18.26
C LEU A 323 -1.67 0.63 18.91
N ALA A 324 -0.61 -0.14 19.19
CA ALA A 324 0.62 0.37 19.78
C ALA A 324 1.30 1.41 18.88
N PHE A 325 1.35 1.17 17.56
CA PHE A 325 1.93 2.10 16.61
C PHE A 325 1.15 3.41 16.53
N LEU A 326 -0.18 3.34 16.45
CA LEU A 326 -1.03 4.52 16.35
C LEU A 326 -1.04 5.35 17.64
N ALA A 327 -1.03 4.70 18.80
CA ALA A 327 -0.90 5.38 20.09
C ALA A 327 0.43 6.14 20.20
N GLN A 328 1.54 5.52 19.78
CA GLN A 328 2.86 6.14 19.80
C GLN A 328 2.96 7.38 18.87
N HIS A 329 2.15 7.42 17.82
CA HIS A 329 2.14 8.50 16.82
C HIS A 329 0.90 9.41 16.90
N GLN A 330 0.13 9.33 17.99
CA GLN A 330 -1.02 10.19 18.21
C GLN A 330 -0.58 11.66 18.26
N ALA A 331 -1.36 12.55 17.64
CA ALA A 331 -1.06 13.97 17.63
C ALA A 331 -1.18 14.56 19.04
N THR A 332 -0.20 15.38 19.40
CA THR A 332 -0.19 16.19 20.64
C THR A 332 -0.17 17.68 20.36
N GLU A 333 -0.11 18.07 19.08
CA GLU A 333 -0.02 19.46 18.62
C GLU A 333 -1.09 19.78 17.58
N THR A 334 -1.42 21.07 17.47
CA THR A 334 -2.27 21.59 16.40
C THR A 334 -1.41 22.15 15.27
N SER A 335 -1.57 21.60 14.06
CA SER A 335 -0.81 22.03 12.88
C SER A 335 -1.71 22.01 11.64
N PRO A 336 -1.97 23.17 11.00
CA PRO A 336 -2.71 23.21 9.74
C PRO A 336 -2.05 22.42 8.62
N PHE A 337 -0.72 22.37 8.59
CA PHE A 337 0.04 21.66 7.55
C PHE A 337 -0.15 20.15 7.64
N SER A 338 -0.04 19.59 8.84
CA SER A 338 -0.19 18.15 9.09
C SER A 338 -1.65 17.73 9.32
N ASP A 339 -2.57 18.70 9.34
CA ASP A 339 -3.97 18.52 9.74
C ASP A 339 -4.12 17.85 11.12
N SER A 340 -3.17 18.16 12.02
CA SER A 340 -3.07 17.55 13.35
C SER A 340 -3.82 18.39 14.38
N GLN A 341 -4.38 17.70 15.36
CA GLN A 341 -5.00 18.25 16.56
C GLN A 341 -4.74 17.28 17.72
N PRO A 342 -4.57 17.75 18.97
CA PRO A 342 -4.40 16.87 20.12
C PRO A 342 -5.46 15.75 20.16
N GLY A 343 -5.01 14.50 20.32
CA GLY A 343 -5.88 13.32 20.37
C GLY A 343 -6.16 12.65 19.03
N LYS A 344 -5.95 13.35 17.90
CA LYS A 344 -6.19 12.82 16.55
C LYS A 344 -5.20 11.70 16.21
N ILE A 345 -5.67 10.66 15.53
CA ILE A 345 -4.85 9.54 15.04
C ILE A 345 -4.48 9.77 13.58
N MET A 346 -3.24 9.47 13.21
CA MET A 346 -2.70 9.78 11.89
C MET A 346 -3.39 9.00 10.76
N HIS A 347 -3.53 9.64 9.61
CA HIS A 347 -3.97 9.04 8.36
C HIS A 347 -2.83 8.27 7.70
N GLU A 348 -1.65 8.88 7.51
CA GLU A 348 -0.46 8.22 6.94
C GLU A 348 0.86 8.84 7.42
N THR A 349 1.96 8.10 7.25
CA THR A 349 3.33 8.57 7.47
C THR A 349 4.25 8.12 6.34
N ARG A 350 5.12 9.02 5.86
CA ARG A 350 6.04 8.81 4.73
C ARG A 350 7.47 9.13 5.12
N LYS A 351 8.41 8.40 4.51
CA LYS A 351 9.87 8.52 4.79
C LYS A 351 10.65 9.16 3.63
N GLY A 352 9.97 9.44 2.50
CA GLY A 352 10.58 10.03 1.31
C GLY A 352 11.21 11.41 1.54
N GLU A 353 12.06 11.81 0.60
CA GLU A 353 12.78 13.09 0.64
C GLU A 353 11.81 14.28 0.70
N MET A 354 10.72 14.23 -0.09
CA MET A 354 9.73 15.31 -0.13
C MET A 354 9.00 15.48 1.21
N ALA A 355 8.75 14.37 1.91
CA ALA A 355 8.14 14.37 3.23
C ALA A 355 9.12 14.92 4.29
N ALA A 356 10.40 14.51 4.24
CA ALA A 356 11.44 14.99 5.15
C ALA A 356 11.68 16.51 5.03
N LEU A 357 11.57 17.05 3.82
CA LEU A 357 11.70 18.49 3.53
C LEU A 357 10.44 19.30 3.77
N ARG A 358 9.35 18.65 4.20
CA ARG A 358 8.02 19.27 4.37
C ARG A 358 7.50 19.93 3.09
N GLU A 359 7.87 19.39 1.93
CA GLU A 359 7.28 19.78 0.64
C GLU A 359 5.84 19.27 0.53
N LEU A 360 5.54 18.16 1.22
CA LEU A 360 4.22 17.53 1.34
C LEU A 360 3.91 17.25 2.83
N PRO A 361 2.63 17.23 3.22
CA PRO A 361 2.24 17.06 4.62
C PRO A 361 2.39 15.62 5.13
N PHE A 362 2.66 14.67 4.22
CA PHE A 362 2.61 13.22 4.46
C PHE A 362 3.74 12.64 5.32
N GLY A 363 4.67 13.45 5.84
CA GLY A 363 5.64 12.97 6.83
C GLY A 363 4.95 12.37 8.05
N ARG A 364 4.00 13.11 8.63
CA ARG A 364 3.01 12.64 9.59
C ARG A 364 1.73 13.42 9.33
N TYR A 365 0.81 12.81 8.60
CA TYR A 365 -0.42 13.46 8.19
C TYR A 365 -1.61 12.90 8.95
N TYR A 366 -2.48 13.79 9.40
CA TYR A 366 -3.63 13.47 10.23
C TYR A 366 -4.95 13.83 9.54
N GLY A 367 -4.96 14.04 8.22
CA GLY A 367 -6.17 14.32 7.44
C GLY A 367 -7.07 13.10 7.21
N GLY A 368 -7.41 12.39 8.30
CA GLY A 368 -8.37 11.29 8.33
C GLY A 368 -9.34 11.50 9.49
N VAL A 369 -10.60 11.85 9.20
CA VAL A 369 -11.62 12.12 10.21
C VAL A 369 -12.19 10.83 10.82
N ASP A 370 -12.14 9.75 10.04
CA ASP A 370 -12.59 8.40 10.41
C ASP A 370 -11.61 7.66 11.33
N THR A 371 -10.33 7.99 11.25
CA THR A 371 -9.26 7.14 11.79
C THR A 371 -9.26 7.15 13.32
N THR A 372 -9.52 8.30 13.94
CA THR A 372 -9.59 8.45 15.40
C THR A 372 -10.72 7.61 16.03
N PRO A 373 -11.99 7.72 15.61
CA PRO A 373 -13.04 6.85 16.15
C PRO A 373 -12.83 5.37 15.78
N LEU A 374 -12.28 5.06 14.61
CA LEU A 374 -11.92 3.69 14.24
C LEU A 374 -10.84 3.08 15.15
N TYR A 375 -9.81 3.85 15.52
CA TYR A 375 -8.77 3.43 16.46
C TYR A 375 -9.37 3.02 17.81
N ILE A 376 -10.29 3.82 18.34
CA ILE A 376 -11.02 3.49 19.57
C ILE A 376 -11.83 2.20 19.39
N HIS A 377 -12.57 2.08 18.28
CA HIS A 377 -13.37 0.90 17.99
C HIS A 377 -12.51 -0.38 17.94
N LEU A 378 -11.34 -0.32 17.30
CA LEU A 378 -10.38 -1.44 17.28
C LEU A 378 -9.89 -1.81 18.68
N ALA A 379 -9.58 -0.83 19.54
CA ALA A 379 -9.13 -1.11 20.90
C ALA A 379 -10.21 -1.84 21.71
N CYS A 380 -11.47 -1.42 21.55
CA CYS A 380 -12.60 -2.05 22.20
C CYS A 380 -12.82 -3.49 21.68
N ALA A 381 -12.85 -3.67 20.36
CA ALA A 381 -12.98 -4.98 19.75
C ALA A 381 -11.82 -5.92 20.14
N TYR A 382 -10.60 -5.39 20.22
CA TYR A 382 -9.42 -6.12 20.68
C TYR A 382 -9.59 -6.60 22.12
N ALA A 383 -10.00 -5.72 23.03
CA ALA A 383 -10.24 -6.06 24.42
C ALA A 383 -11.31 -7.14 24.58
N ASP A 384 -12.41 -7.04 23.82
CA ASP A 384 -13.47 -8.05 23.80
C ASP A 384 -12.99 -9.40 23.26
N ARG A 385 -12.10 -9.38 22.26
CA ARG A 385 -11.56 -10.61 21.67
C ARG A 385 -10.54 -11.31 22.57
N THR A 386 -9.68 -10.55 23.25
CA THR A 386 -8.48 -11.09 23.92
C THR A 386 -8.56 -11.09 25.42
N GLY A 387 -9.32 -10.17 26.03
CA GLY A 387 -9.27 -9.91 27.47
C GLY A 387 -7.94 -9.31 27.95
N ASP A 388 -7.05 -8.86 27.06
CA ASP A 388 -5.74 -8.26 27.42
C ASP A 388 -5.92 -6.83 27.95
N MET A 389 -6.48 -6.74 29.15
CA MET A 389 -6.73 -5.46 29.82
C MET A 389 -5.44 -4.75 30.21
N ALA A 390 -4.35 -5.46 30.49
CA ALA A 390 -3.07 -4.83 30.80
C ALA A 390 -2.55 -3.99 29.62
N PHE A 391 -2.68 -4.48 28.39
CA PHE A 391 -2.35 -3.70 27.21
C PHE A 391 -3.32 -2.54 27.00
N VAL A 392 -4.63 -2.77 27.14
CA VAL A 392 -5.65 -1.72 27.03
C VAL A 392 -5.40 -0.59 28.04
N ASP A 393 -5.04 -0.93 29.26
CA ASP A 393 -4.72 0.02 30.33
C ASP A 393 -3.51 0.89 29.95
N SER A 394 -2.50 0.31 29.29
CA SER A 394 -1.36 1.07 28.76
C SER A 394 -1.75 2.05 27.66
N LEU A 395 -2.82 1.75 26.91
CA LEU A 395 -3.37 2.63 25.87
C LEU A 395 -4.39 3.63 26.40
N TRP A 396 -4.85 3.48 27.64
CA TRP A 396 -5.97 4.25 28.17
C TRP A 396 -5.81 5.77 28.01
N PRO A 397 -4.65 6.40 28.32
CA PRO A 397 -4.47 7.83 28.09
C PRO A 397 -4.66 8.25 26.62
N SER A 398 -4.19 7.42 25.69
CA SER A 398 -4.35 7.65 24.25
C SER A 398 -5.81 7.51 23.82
N LEU A 399 -6.53 6.53 24.36
CA LEU A 399 -7.96 6.34 24.11
C LEU A 399 -8.81 7.50 24.66
N CYS A 400 -8.49 8.01 25.84
CA CYS A 400 -9.11 9.20 26.41
C CYS A 400 -8.93 10.42 25.49
N ALA A 401 -7.70 10.70 25.06
CA ALA A 401 -7.41 11.82 24.17
C ALA A 401 -8.11 11.69 22.81
N ALA A 402 -8.20 10.48 22.27
CA ALA A 402 -8.94 10.21 21.03
C ALA A 402 -10.46 10.45 21.20
N ALA A 403 -11.03 10.06 22.35
CA ALA A 403 -12.42 10.35 22.69
C ALA A 403 -12.69 11.84 22.85
N GLU A 404 -11.83 12.55 23.59
CA GLU A 404 -11.91 14.01 23.76
C GLU A 404 -11.88 14.73 22.40
N TRP A 405 -10.98 14.31 21.49
CA TRP A 405 -10.96 14.82 20.13
C TRP A 405 -12.27 14.56 19.38
N THR A 406 -12.82 13.35 19.50
CA THR A 406 -14.08 12.96 18.82
C THR A 406 -15.27 13.78 19.34
N GLU A 407 -15.32 14.04 20.64
CA GLU A 407 -16.34 14.89 21.27
C GLU A 407 -16.18 16.36 20.85
N GLU A 408 -14.96 16.89 20.84
CA GLU A 408 -14.73 18.27 20.43
C GLU A 408 -15.03 18.48 18.95
N ALA A 409 -14.65 17.53 18.09
CA ALA A 409 -14.97 17.56 16.66
C ALA A 409 -16.47 17.48 16.36
N SER A 410 -17.28 16.98 17.30
CA SER A 410 -18.74 16.90 17.17
C SER A 410 -19.52 18.02 17.86
N ARG A 411 -18.90 18.77 18.78
CA ARG A 411 -19.54 19.86 19.52
C ARG A 411 -20.22 20.93 18.65
N PRO A 412 -19.64 21.41 17.54
CA PRO A 412 -20.24 22.53 16.79
C PRO A 412 -21.52 22.16 16.04
N THR A 413 -21.62 20.94 15.52
CA THR A 413 -22.70 20.51 14.61
C THR A 413 -23.53 19.34 15.14
N GLY A 414 -23.11 18.70 16.22
CA GLY A 414 -23.61 17.41 16.67
C GLY A 414 -23.00 16.21 15.94
N PHE A 415 -22.11 16.44 14.97
CA PHE A 415 -21.49 15.40 14.15
C PHE A 415 -19.98 15.57 14.06
N VAL A 416 -19.24 14.47 14.01
CA VAL A 416 -17.82 14.52 13.72
C VAL A 416 -17.65 14.96 12.26
N THR A 417 -17.10 16.15 12.06
CA THR A 417 -16.97 16.77 10.75
C THR A 417 -15.51 16.96 10.35
N TYR A 418 -15.27 17.11 9.05
CA TYR A 418 -13.96 17.51 8.53
C TYR A 418 -14.04 18.76 7.66
N GLN A 419 -12.95 19.51 7.70
CA GLN A 419 -12.63 20.58 6.79
C GLN A 419 -11.11 20.68 6.76
N ARG A 420 -10.50 20.54 5.58
CA ARG A 420 -9.04 20.60 5.46
C ARG A 420 -8.51 21.90 6.06
N ALA A 421 -7.48 21.80 6.90
CA ALA A 421 -6.92 22.97 7.59
C ALA A 421 -6.02 23.80 6.67
N ALA A 422 -5.47 23.19 5.62
CA ALA A 422 -4.65 23.84 4.60
C ALA A 422 -5.00 23.28 3.20
N GLU A 423 -4.84 24.11 2.16
CA GLU A 423 -5.07 23.70 0.77
C GLU A 423 -4.10 22.61 0.28
N SER A 424 -3.00 22.39 0.99
CA SER A 424 -2.04 21.31 0.72
C SER A 424 -2.48 19.95 1.28
N GLY A 425 -3.56 19.88 2.05
CA GLY A 425 -4.14 18.65 2.58
C GLY A 425 -5.27 18.08 1.71
N LEU A 426 -5.65 16.84 2.00
CA LEU A 426 -6.70 16.12 1.29
C LEU A 426 -8.05 16.84 1.39
N ALA A 427 -8.75 16.98 0.26
CA ALA A 427 -10.07 17.57 0.16
C ALA A 427 -11.12 16.76 0.94
N ASN A 428 -11.11 15.43 0.74
CA ASN A 428 -11.97 14.49 1.45
C ASN A 428 -11.14 13.71 2.46
N GLN A 429 -11.62 13.60 3.70
CA GLN A 429 -10.86 13.00 4.82
C GLN A 429 -11.50 11.72 5.37
N GLY A 430 -12.46 11.14 4.66
CA GLY A 430 -13.13 9.88 5.03
C GLY A 430 -12.67 8.69 4.20
N TRP A 431 -13.37 7.56 4.33
CA TRP A 431 -13.01 6.26 3.71
C TRP A 431 -12.70 6.38 2.21
N LYS A 432 -13.48 7.22 1.52
CA LYS A 432 -13.24 7.64 0.15
C LYS A 432 -12.60 9.03 0.21
N ASP A 433 -11.29 9.10 0.03
CA ASP A 433 -10.50 10.33 0.20
C ASP A 433 -10.07 10.96 -1.13
N SER A 434 -10.54 10.44 -2.27
CA SER A 434 -10.41 11.11 -3.56
C SER A 434 -11.32 12.34 -3.64
N HIS A 435 -10.85 13.38 -4.34
CA HIS A 435 -11.49 14.70 -4.42
C HIS A 435 -12.94 14.71 -4.92
N ASP A 436 -13.36 13.73 -5.72
CA ASP A 436 -14.67 13.61 -6.38
C ASP A 436 -15.62 12.61 -5.69
N SER A 437 -15.22 12.04 -4.56
CA SER A 437 -15.95 10.95 -3.90
C SER A 437 -17.17 11.36 -3.07
N VAL A 438 -17.34 12.65 -2.80
CA VAL A 438 -18.46 13.21 -2.04
C VAL A 438 -19.12 14.33 -2.85
N PHE A 439 -20.42 14.17 -3.12
CA PHE A 439 -21.19 15.04 -4.01
C PHE A 439 -22.68 15.00 -3.64
N HIS A 440 -23.42 16.03 -4.06
CA HIS A 440 -24.88 16.06 -4.01
C HIS A 440 -25.46 15.28 -5.19
N ALA A 441 -26.74 14.91 -5.13
CA ALA A 441 -27.42 14.16 -6.20
C ALA A 441 -27.36 14.85 -7.58
N ASP A 442 -27.23 16.18 -7.61
CA ASP A 442 -27.11 17.01 -8.82
C ASP A 442 -25.66 17.18 -9.31
N GLY A 443 -24.68 16.55 -8.65
CA GLY A 443 -23.25 16.61 -8.97
C GLY A 443 -22.51 17.79 -8.35
N ARG A 444 -23.17 18.67 -7.58
CA ARG A 444 -22.46 19.74 -6.85
C ARG A 444 -21.49 19.16 -5.81
N THR A 445 -20.33 19.79 -5.66
CA THR A 445 -19.40 19.51 -4.56
C THR A 445 -19.93 20.12 -3.25
N PRO A 446 -20.04 19.35 -2.15
CA PRO A 446 -20.49 19.86 -0.86
C PRO A 446 -19.50 20.86 -0.28
N ARG A 447 -20.00 21.83 0.49
CA ARG A 447 -19.16 22.79 1.21
C ARG A 447 -18.88 22.30 2.63
N GLY A 448 -17.65 22.49 3.09
CA GLY A 448 -17.26 22.16 4.47
C GLY A 448 -17.90 23.06 5.53
N PRO A 449 -17.92 22.62 6.81
CA PRO A 449 -17.46 21.30 7.28
C PRO A 449 -18.43 20.18 6.90
N ILE A 450 -17.91 19.00 6.52
CA ILE A 450 -18.71 17.85 6.04
C ILE A 450 -18.79 16.76 7.11
N ALA A 451 -19.98 16.25 7.39
CA ALA A 451 -20.22 15.08 8.24
C ALA A 451 -20.52 13.84 7.37
N LEU A 452 -19.60 12.88 7.33
CA LEU A 452 -19.81 11.61 6.61
C LEU A 452 -20.57 10.59 7.44
N VAL A 453 -21.44 9.83 6.79
CA VAL A 453 -22.34 8.87 7.45
C VAL A 453 -21.58 7.77 8.20
N GLU A 454 -20.55 7.19 7.58
CA GLU A 454 -19.78 6.10 8.19
C GLU A 454 -19.02 6.56 9.44
N VAL A 455 -18.54 7.81 9.44
CA VAL A 455 -17.77 8.39 10.54
C VAL A 455 -18.63 8.52 11.80
N GLN A 456 -19.90 8.87 11.64
CA GLN A 456 -20.83 8.96 12.75
C GLN A 456 -21.12 7.56 13.33
N GLY A 457 -21.20 6.55 12.46
CA GLY A 457 -21.25 5.15 12.87
C GLY A 457 -20.04 4.72 13.68
N TYR A 458 -18.83 5.10 13.25
CA TYR A 458 -17.61 4.82 13.99
C TYR A 458 -17.57 5.53 15.34
N ALA A 459 -17.99 6.79 15.41
CA ALA A 459 -18.06 7.54 16.67
C ALA A 459 -19.04 6.87 17.66
N PHE A 460 -20.22 6.46 17.19
CA PHE A 460 -21.17 5.66 17.97
C PHE A 460 -20.52 4.37 18.51
N ALA A 461 -19.84 3.61 17.65
CA ALA A 461 -19.19 2.37 18.04
C ALA A 461 -18.05 2.59 19.05
N ALA A 462 -17.29 3.68 18.87
CA ALA A 462 -16.21 4.10 19.75
C ALA A 462 -16.73 4.43 21.15
N PHE A 463 -17.74 5.31 21.27
CA PHE A 463 -18.32 5.68 22.55
C PHE A 463 -18.97 4.49 23.26
N ARG A 464 -19.72 3.65 22.54
CA ARG A 464 -20.31 2.42 23.10
C ARG A 464 -19.23 1.46 23.64
N GLY A 465 -18.16 1.28 22.89
CA GLY A 465 -17.03 0.44 23.30
C GLY A 465 -16.29 0.99 24.52
N LEU A 466 -16.01 2.30 24.52
CA LEU A 466 -15.37 2.98 25.64
C LEU A 466 -16.22 2.92 26.91
N ALA A 467 -17.54 3.07 26.81
CA ALA A 467 -18.45 2.90 27.94
C ALA A 467 -18.31 1.50 28.55
N ALA A 468 -18.27 0.44 27.73
CA ALA A 468 -18.06 -0.93 28.19
C ALA A 468 -16.68 -1.12 28.86
N LEU A 469 -15.62 -0.54 28.30
CA LEU A 469 -14.28 -0.59 28.89
C LEU A 469 -14.19 0.19 30.21
N ALA A 470 -14.79 1.38 30.28
CA ALA A 470 -14.86 2.17 31.50
C ALA A 470 -15.55 1.40 32.63
N ARG A 471 -16.66 0.68 32.34
CA ARG A 471 -17.31 -0.21 33.32
C ARG A 471 -16.39 -1.30 33.83
N ARG A 472 -15.63 -1.96 32.94
CA ARG A 472 -14.63 -2.97 33.35
C ARG A 472 -13.54 -2.40 34.23
N ARG A 473 -13.23 -1.11 34.08
CA ARG A 473 -12.25 -0.36 34.88
C ARG A 473 -12.83 0.26 36.16
N GLY A 474 -14.15 0.16 36.38
CA GLY A 474 -14.84 0.80 37.50
C GLY A 474 -15.01 2.32 37.36
N GLU A 475 -14.78 2.89 36.17
CA GLU A 475 -14.93 4.31 35.86
C GLU A 475 -16.39 4.63 35.46
N ILE A 476 -17.33 4.47 36.41
CA ILE A 476 -18.79 4.50 36.14
C ILE A 476 -19.25 5.83 35.52
N ASP A 477 -18.82 6.97 36.06
CA ASP A 477 -19.23 8.29 35.54
C ASP A 477 -18.84 8.47 34.05
N ARG A 478 -17.65 7.99 33.67
CA ARG A 478 -17.19 8.04 32.27
C ARG A 478 -17.94 7.06 31.41
N ALA A 479 -18.29 5.90 31.96
CA ALA A 479 -19.11 4.94 31.24
C ALA A 479 -20.48 5.50 30.87
N ASP A 480 -21.15 6.13 31.83
CA ASP A 480 -22.50 6.69 31.63
C ASP A 480 -22.47 7.91 30.69
N HIS A 481 -21.42 8.73 30.79
CA HIS A 481 -21.16 9.81 29.83
C HIS A 481 -21.02 9.29 28.40
N TRP A 482 -20.14 8.31 28.16
CA TRP A 482 -19.94 7.78 26.81
C TRP A 482 -21.13 6.98 26.29
N GLU A 483 -21.88 6.29 27.16
CA GLU A 483 -23.14 5.66 26.76
C GLU A 483 -24.16 6.70 26.28
N SER A 484 -24.27 7.82 27.01
CA SER A 484 -25.13 8.95 26.61
C SER A 484 -24.68 9.58 25.30
N SER A 485 -23.37 9.77 25.10
CA SER A 485 -22.79 10.29 23.84
C SER A 485 -23.06 9.35 22.65
N ALA A 486 -22.94 8.04 22.84
CA ALA A 486 -23.26 7.05 21.81
C ALA A 486 -24.74 7.14 21.42
N GLU A 487 -25.64 7.19 22.40
CA GLU A 487 -27.07 7.24 22.14
C GLU A 487 -27.51 8.56 21.48
N ALA A 488 -26.91 9.68 21.88
CA ALA A 488 -27.10 10.96 21.22
C ALA A 488 -26.66 10.92 19.74
N MET A 489 -25.50 10.33 19.45
CA MET A 489 -25.00 10.14 18.08
C MET A 489 -25.96 9.27 17.26
N ARG A 490 -26.42 8.14 17.82
CA ARG A 490 -27.41 7.27 17.15
C ARG A 490 -28.69 8.02 16.81
N ALA A 491 -29.26 8.74 17.78
CA ALA A 491 -30.47 9.53 17.58
C ALA A 491 -30.28 10.63 16.52
N ALA A 492 -29.12 11.29 16.50
CA ALA A 492 -28.80 12.30 15.50
C ALA A 492 -28.70 11.69 14.09
N VAL A 493 -28.00 10.58 13.91
CA VAL A 493 -27.90 9.89 12.61
C VAL A 493 -29.27 9.44 12.12
N GLU A 494 -30.06 8.78 12.96
CA GLU A 494 -31.42 8.35 12.64
C GLU A 494 -32.33 9.51 12.23
N ARG A 495 -32.11 10.71 12.79
CA ARG A 495 -32.94 11.88 12.52
C ARG A 495 -32.53 12.63 11.25
N TYR A 496 -31.23 12.87 11.07
CA TYR A 496 -30.74 13.83 10.08
C TYR A 496 -30.17 13.18 8.81
N PHE A 497 -29.68 11.94 8.90
CA PHE A 497 -29.15 11.24 7.73
C PHE A 497 -30.20 10.39 7.02
N TRP A 498 -31.29 10.02 7.68
CA TRP A 498 -32.34 9.21 7.05
C TRP A 498 -33.12 10.01 6.00
N LEU A 499 -33.30 9.41 4.83
CA LEU A 499 -34.01 9.96 3.69
C LEU A 499 -35.26 9.12 3.43
N ASP A 500 -36.41 9.57 3.91
CA ASP A 500 -37.69 8.82 3.79
C ASP A 500 -38.09 8.58 2.33
N ASP A 501 -37.78 9.53 1.43
CA ASP A 501 -38.01 9.43 -0.01
C ASP A 501 -37.18 8.32 -0.66
N LEU A 502 -36.00 8.02 -0.13
CA LEU A 502 -35.11 6.97 -0.64
C LEU A 502 -35.16 5.67 0.18
N GLY A 503 -35.75 5.70 1.37
CA GLY A 503 -35.66 4.58 2.32
C GLY A 503 -34.20 4.20 2.65
N PHE A 504 -33.31 5.19 2.72
CA PHE A 504 -31.86 5.02 2.79
C PHE A 504 -31.22 6.15 3.62
N TYR A 505 -29.92 6.06 3.92
CA TYR A 505 -29.19 7.16 4.56
C TYR A 505 -28.43 7.99 3.53
N ALA A 506 -28.38 9.30 3.73
CA ALA A 506 -27.53 10.22 2.99
C ALA A 506 -26.04 9.82 3.12
N LEU A 507 -25.24 10.11 2.10
CA LEU A 507 -23.79 9.91 2.14
C LEU A 507 -23.12 10.82 3.20
N ALA A 508 -23.56 12.06 3.25
CA ALA A 508 -23.00 13.11 4.09
C ALA A 508 -24.04 14.19 4.40
N ILE A 509 -23.74 15.03 5.37
CA ILE A 509 -24.37 16.34 5.57
C ILE A 509 -23.29 17.41 5.37
N ASP A 510 -23.57 18.41 4.55
CA ASP A 510 -22.62 19.50 4.29
C ASP A 510 -22.69 20.62 5.34
N GLY A 511 -21.83 21.64 5.19
CA GLY A 511 -21.74 22.77 6.11
C GLY A 511 -22.97 23.70 6.10
N ALA A 512 -23.87 23.57 5.12
CA ALA A 512 -25.15 24.26 5.11
C ALA A 512 -26.28 23.41 5.75
N GLY A 513 -25.97 22.20 6.22
CA GLY A 513 -26.94 21.25 6.74
C GLY A 513 -27.71 20.50 5.65
N GLU A 514 -27.28 20.59 4.38
CA GLU A 514 -27.92 19.91 3.26
C GLU A 514 -27.43 18.45 3.18
N PRO A 515 -28.33 17.45 3.12
CA PRO A 515 -27.94 16.06 2.95
C PRO A 515 -27.46 15.79 1.52
N CYS A 516 -26.28 15.18 1.38
CA CYS A 516 -25.79 14.60 0.14
C CYS A 516 -26.60 13.33 -0.17
N LYS A 517 -27.72 13.50 -0.89
CA LYS A 517 -28.68 12.43 -1.25
C LYS A 517 -28.15 11.47 -2.33
N VAL A 518 -27.05 10.78 -2.03
CA VAL A 518 -26.41 9.83 -2.94
C VAL A 518 -26.40 8.44 -2.30
N ARG A 519 -26.88 7.44 -3.05
CA ARG A 519 -26.83 6.04 -2.61
C ARG A 519 -25.42 5.50 -2.78
N THR A 520 -24.77 5.19 -1.66
CA THR A 520 -23.40 4.67 -1.61
C THR A 520 -23.31 3.46 -0.70
N SER A 521 -22.25 2.65 -0.83
CA SER A 521 -22.00 1.54 0.10
C SER A 521 -21.46 1.99 1.47
N ASN A 522 -21.14 3.28 1.65
CA ASN A 522 -20.72 3.84 2.94
C ASN A 522 -21.72 3.52 4.07
N VAL A 523 -23.02 3.49 3.77
CA VAL A 523 -24.05 3.16 4.77
C VAL A 523 -23.96 1.73 5.29
N GLY A 524 -23.29 0.83 4.57
CA GLY A 524 -22.98 -0.52 5.06
C GLY A 524 -22.13 -0.51 6.32
N HIS A 525 -21.36 0.56 6.55
CA HIS A 525 -20.61 0.73 7.79
C HIS A 525 -21.51 1.02 8.99
N LEU A 526 -22.71 1.60 8.78
CA LEU A 526 -23.71 1.72 9.85
C LEU A 526 -24.25 0.34 10.25
N LEU A 527 -24.51 -0.53 9.26
CA LEU A 527 -24.92 -1.92 9.52
C LEU A 527 -23.83 -2.67 10.28
N TYR A 528 -22.57 -2.50 9.87
CA TYR A 528 -21.41 -3.12 10.52
C TYR A 528 -21.32 -2.80 12.02
N VAL A 529 -21.56 -1.55 12.42
CA VAL A 529 -21.51 -1.14 13.83
C VAL A 529 -22.82 -1.34 14.60
N GLY A 530 -23.89 -1.72 13.90
CA GLY A 530 -25.22 -1.92 14.47
C GLY A 530 -25.85 -0.62 14.97
N LEU A 531 -25.70 0.48 14.24
CA LEU A 531 -26.32 1.77 14.56
C LEU A 531 -27.81 1.83 14.17
N PRO A 532 -28.21 1.44 12.94
CA PRO A 532 -29.56 1.66 12.45
C PRO A 532 -30.64 0.94 13.25
N ALA A 533 -31.85 1.54 13.31
CA ALA A 533 -33.03 0.83 13.79
C ALA A 533 -33.30 -0.43 12.93
N PRO A 534 -33.76 -1.56 13.49
CA PRO A 534 -33.87 -2.83 12.75
C PRO A 534 -34.65 -2.76 11.44
N ALA A 535 -35.74 -1.99 11.38
CA ALA A 535 -36.52 -1.81 10.16
C ALA A 535 -35.73 -1.08 9.05
N ARG A 536 -35.02 0.00 9.42
CA ARG A 536 -34.17 0.76 8.50
C ARG A 536 -32.93 -0.04 8.08
N ALA A 537 -32.37 -0.83 9.01
CA ALA A 537 -31.28 -1.75 8.72
C ALA A 537 -31.66 -2.74 7.62
N GLN A 538 -32.87 -3.32 7.68
CA GLN A 538 -33.37 -4.23 6.65
C GLN A 538 -33.52 -3.53 5.31
N MET A 539 -34.12 -2.32 5.28
CA MET A 539 -34.27 -1.54 4.04
C MET A 539 -32.93 -1.23 3.37
N VAL A 540 -31.92 -0.85 4.16
CA VAL A 540 -30.57 -0.61 3.66
C VAL A 540 -29.94 -1.90 3.12
N ALA A 541 -30.07 -3.01 3.85
CA ALA A 541 -29.53 -4.30 3.42
C ALA A 541 -30.14 -4.77 2.10
N ASP A 542 -31.47 -4.65 1.94
CA ASP A 542 -32.17 -5.01 0.71
C ASP A 542 -31.68 -4.17 -0.48
N GLN A 543 -31.45 -2.87 -0.26
CA GLN A 543 -30.89 -2.00 -1.31
C GLN A 543 -29.44 -2.35 -1.64
N LEU A 544 -28.57 -2.59 -0.66
CA LEU A 544 -27.18 -2.99 -0.91
C LEU A 544 -27.08 -4.33 -1.66
N LEU A 545 -28.03 -5.24 -1.45
CA LEU A 545 -28.09 -6.52 -2.16
C LEU A 545 -28.84 -6.45 -3.49
N SER A 546 -29.41 -5.29 -3.84
CA SER A 546 -30.04 -5.07 -5.14
C SER A 546 -29.02 -4.98 -6.27
N ALA A 547 -29.48 -5.13 -7.52
CA ALA A 547 -28.63 -5.03 -8.71
C ALA A 547 -27.92 -3.67 -8.87
N SER A 548 -28.43 -2.61 -8.23
CA SER A 548 -27.79 -1.29 -8.26
C SER A 548 -26.44 -1.27 -7.57
N PHE A 549 -26.23 -2.13 -6.56
CA PHE A 549 -24.96 -2.26 -5.83
C PHE A 549 -24.28 -3.59 -6.07
N HIS A 550 -25.01 -4.70 -5.97
CA HIS A 550 -24.46 -6.03 -6.02
C HIS A 550 -24.39 -6.56 -7.46
N SER A 551 -23.22 -6.43 -8.07
CA SER A 551 -22.97 -6.84 -9.45
C SER A 551 -22.72 -8.35 -9.65
N GLY A 552 -22.72 -9.13 -8.56
CA GLY A 552 -22.25 -10.53 -8.56
C GLY A 552 -20.76 -10.68 -8.24
N TRP A 553 -19.99 -9.58 -8.28
CA TRP A 553 -18.54 -9.55 -7.98
C TRP A 553 -18.20 -8.74 -6.73
N GLY A 554 -19.22 -8.34 -5.96
CA GLY A 554 -19.10 -7.47 -4.79
C GLY A 554 -20.10 -6.30 -4.83
N LEU A 555 -20.02 -5.47 -3.79
CA LEU A 555 -20.81 -4.24 -3.66
C LEU A 555 -20.07 -3.07 -4.33
N ARG A 556 -20.74 -2.37 -5.25
CA ARG A 556 -20.24 -1.11 -5.81
C ARG A 556 -20.16 -0.05 -4.72
N THR A 557 -19.23 0.88 -4.88
CA THR A 557 -19.05 2.07 -4.02
C THR A 557 -20.17 3.09 -4.20
N LEU A 558 -20.67 3.22 -5.42
CA LEU A 558 -21.84 4.00 -5.81
C LEU A 558 -22.90 3.10 -6.44
N ALA A 559 -24.18 3.42 -6.21
CA ALA A 559 -25.25 2.82 -7.01
C ALA A 559 -25.09 3.22 -8.49
N ASP A 560 -25.55 2.38 -9.41
CA ASP A 560 -25.41 2.59 -10.86
C ASP A 560 -26.22 3.76 -11.43
N ASP A 561 -27.11 4.34 -10.64
CA ASP A 561 -27.89 5.54 -10.98
C ASP A 561 -27.28 6.84 -10.45
N ALA A 562 -26.18 6.78 -9.71
CA ALA A 562 -25.49 7.98 -9.23
C ALA A 562 -24.85 8.74 -10.41
N VAL A 563 -24.91 10.09 -10.39
CA VAL A 563 -24.45 10.95 -11.50
C VAL A 563 -22.98 10.74 -11.87
N PHE A 564 -22.12 10.40 -10.90
CA PHE A 564 -20.70 10.10 -11.11
C PHE A 564 -20.38 8.60 -11.13
N PHE A 565 -21.38 7.73 -11.21
CA PHE A 565 -21.11 6.30 -11.36
C PHE A 565 -20.32 6.05 -12.65
N ASN A 566 -19.12 5.53 -12.49
CA ASN A 566 -18.29 5.04 -13.57
C ASN A 566 -17.65 3.72 -13.12
N PRO A 567 -17.90 2.58 -13.80
CA PRO A 567 -17.35 1.30 -13.40
C PRO A 567 -15.81 1.22 -13.50
N MET A 568 -15.18 2.25 -14.09
CA MET A 568 -13.73 2.37 -14.26
C MET A 568 -13.11 3.48 -13.38
N SER A 569 -13.91 4.29 -12.66
CA SER A 569 -13.38 5.27 -11.70
C SER A 569 -12.94 4.60 -10.40
N TYR A 570 -12.21 5.35 -9.58
CA TYR A 570 -11.69 4.87 -8.30
C TYR A 570 -12.81 4.52 -7.29
N HIS A 571 -13.94 5.24 -7.34
CA HIS A 571 -15.16 4.97 -6.58
C HIS A 571 -16.41 5.06 -7.46
#